data_AF-A0A357MK42-F1
#
_entry.id   AF-A0A357MK42-F1
#
_cell.length_a   1.000
_cell.length_b   1.000
_cell.length_c   1.000
_cell.angle_alpha   90.00
_cell.angle_beta   90.00
_cell.angle_gamma   90.00
#
_symmetry.space_group_name_H-M   'P 1'
#
loop_
_entity.id
_entity.type
_entity.pdbx_description
1 polymer ?
#
loop_
_entity_poly.entity_id
_entity_poly.type
_entity_poly.pdbx_seq_one_letter_code
_entity_poly.pdbx_strand_id
1 'polypeptide(L)' 'RPGALRDFLDILGPEDDIARFEYLKKSARNFGSVLIGIETNRPENFARLFARLDEAGLTYTDITKDETLAQFVI' A
#
# COMPACT_ATOMS: atom_id res chain seq x y z
N ARG A 1 1.65 -3.42 -13.70
CA ARG A 1 2.82 -3.66 -14.56
C ARG A 1 3.77 -4.62 -13.85
N PRO A 2 4.48 -5.52 -14.55
CA PRO A 2 5.62 -6.25 -13.94
C PRO A 2 6.59 -5.24 -13.33
N GLY A 3 7.07 -5.48 -12.11
CA GLY A 3 7.98 -4.56 -11.40
C GLY A 3 7.33 -3.50 -10.52
N ALA A 4 6.01 -3.27 -10.60
CA ALA A 4 5.34 -2.26 -9.78
C ALA A 4 5.52 -2.46 -8.26
N LEU A 5 5.59 -3.72 -7.82
CA LEU A 5 5.88 -4.02 -6.42
C LEU A 5 7.29 -3.58 -6.03
N ARG A 6 8.27 -3.84 -6.89
CA ARG A 6 9.66 -3.48 -6.61
C ARG A 6 9.81 -1.95 -6.54
N ASP A 7 9.22 -1.24 -7.50
CA ASP A 7 9.19 0.22 -7.49
C ASP A 7 8.54 0.76 -6.21
N PHE A 8 7.49 0.09 -5.70
CA PHE A 8 6.85 0.46 -4.44
C PHE A 8 7.75 0.20 -3.22
N LEU A 9 8.52 -0.89 -3.19
CA LEU A 9 9.45 -1.17 -2.09
C LEU A 9 10.53 -0.09 -1.97
N ASP A 10 11.00 0.44 -3.11
CA ASP A 10 11.99 1.51 -3.15
C ASP A 10 11.45 2.86 -2.61
N ILE A 11 10.12 3.00 -2.48
CA ILE A 11 9.46 4.20 -1.91
C ILE A 11 9.44 4.17 -0.38
N LEU A 12 9.48 2.99 0.24
CA LEU A 12 9.40 2.86 1.69
C LEU A 12 10.58 3.54 2.39
N GLY A 13 10.27 4.16 3.52
CA GLY A 13 11.27 4.79 4.39
C GLY A 13 11.99 3.76 5.25
N PRO A 14 13.10 4.16 5.89
CA PRO A 14 13.86 3.27 6.78
C PRO A 14 13.07 2.85 8.03
N GLU A 15 11.95 3.51 8.33
CA GLU A 15 11.07 3.22 9.47
C GLU A 15 9.70 2.69 9.03
N ASP A 16 9.53 2.34 7.75
CA ASP A 16 8.26 1.84 7.21
C ASP A 16 8.37 0.32 7.00
N ASP A 17 7.58 -0.43 7.76
CA ASP A 17 7.55 -1.90 7.72
C ASP A 17 6.30 -2.41 7.00
N ILE A 18 6.46 -3.46 6.18
CA ILE A 18 5.32 -4.16 5.58
C ILE A 18 4.79 -5.18 6.59
N ALA A 19 3.68 -4.83 7.25
CA ALA A 19 2.98 -5.71 8.18
C ALA A 19 2.08 -6.72 7.47
N ARG A 20 1.59 -6.38 6.27
CA ARG A 20 0.70 -7.25 5.48
C ARG A 20 0.92 -7.09 3.99
N PHE A 21 0.84 -8.19 3.26
CA PHE A 21 0.90 -8.18 1.80
C PHE A 21 -0.06 -9.22 1.21
N GLU A 22 -1.04 -8.76 0.45
CA GLU A 22 -2.03 -9.64 -0.18
C GLU A 22 -2.26 -9.31 -1.65
N TYR A 23 -2.35 -10.36 -2.46
CA TYR A 23 -2.71 -10.23 -3.86
C TYR A 23 -4.22 -10.40 -4.04
N LEU A 24 -4.90 -9.32 -4.38
CA LEU A 24 -6.33 -9.31 -4.67
C LEU A 24 -6.55 -9.63 -6.16
N LYS A 25 -7.11 -10.81 -6.41
CA LYS A 25 -7.46 -11.23 -7.78
C LYS A 25 -8.82 -10.64 -8.18
N LYS A 26 -8.85 -9.58 -8.99
CA LYS A 26 -10.07 -9.23 -9.74
C LYS A 26 -10.34 -10.32 -10.76
N SER A 27 -11.56 -10.86 -10.79
CA SER A 27 -11.92 -11.87 -11.78
C SER A 27 -11.75 -11.32 -13.20
N ALA A 28 -11.11 -12.12 -14.04
CA ALA A 28 -11.07 -12.07 -15.51
C ALA A 28 -10.23 -11.02 -16.28
N ARG A 29 -9.49 -10.05 -15.70
CA ARG A 29 -8.62 -9.19 -16.55
C ARG A 29 -7.40 -8.59 -15.84
N ASN A 30 -6.27 -9.32 -15.91
CA ASN A 30 -4.86 -8.89 -15.96
C ASN A 30 -4.30 -7.74 -15.08
N PHE A 31 -5.05 -7.21 -14.12
CA PHE A 31 -4.58 -6.27 -13.11
C PHE A 31 -4.97 -6.79 -11.73
N GLY A 32 -4.02 -7.40 -11.03
CA GLY A 32 -4.17 -7.68 -9.61
C GLY A 32 -4.00 -6.40 -8.82
N SER A 33 -4.96 -6.10 -7.97
CA SER A 33 -4.75 -5.12 -6.91
C SER A 33 -3.93 -5.77 -5.81
N VAL A 34 -3.11 -5.01 -5.12
CA VAL A 34 -2.38 -5.49 -3.95
C VAL A 34 -2.90 -4.72 -2.76
N LEU A 35 -3.15 -5.43 -1.66
CA LEU A 35 -3.38 -4.82 -0.37
C LEU A 35 -2.08 -4.88 0.43
N ILE A 36 -1.66 -3.73 0.94
CA ILE A 36 -0.43 -3.59 1.72
C ILE A 36 -0.81 -2.94 3.04
N GLY A 37 -0.49 -3.62 4.14
CA GLY A 37 -0.50 -3.05 5.48
C GLY A 37 0.89 -2.52 5.78
N ILE A 38 0.98 -1.25 6.16
CA ILE A 38 2.23 -0.58 6.47
C ILE A 38 2.17 -0.11 7.92
N GLU A 39 3.20 -0.45 8.67
CA GLU A 39 3.41 0.03 10.03
C GLU A 39 4.62 0.96 10.03
N THR A 40 4.62 1.91 10.95
CA THR A 40 5.74 2.83 11.13
C THR A 40 5.84 3.23 12.59
N ASN A 41 7.03 3.57 13.04
CA ASN A 41 7.28 3.93 14.44
C ASN A 41 6.59 5.24 14.84
N ARG A 42 6.27 6.11 13.86
CA ARG A 42 5.73 7.43 14.10
C ARG A 42 4.59 7.75 13.14
N PRO A 43 3.42 8.20 13.63
CA PRO A 43 2.29 8.50 12.75
C PRO A 43 2.58 9.61 11.73
N GLU A 44 3.52 10.53 12.03
CA GLU A 44 3.91 11.59 11.11
C GLU A 44 4.62 11.07 9.84
N ASN A 45 5.16 9.85 9.87
CA ASN A 45 5.85 9.25 8.73
C ASN A 45 4.89 8.93 7.57
N PHE A 46 3.61 8.66 7.86
CA PHE A 46 2.60 8.44 6.84
C PHE A 46 2.46 9.64 5.90
N ALA A 47 2.55 10.87 6.40
CA ALA A 47 2.51 12.06 5.55
C ALA A 47 3.66 12.07 4.52
N ARG A 48 4.86 11.63 4.93
CA ARG A 48 6.02 11.52 4.03
C ARG A 48 5.89 10.35 3.07
N LEU A 49 5.31 9.23 3.52
CA LEU A 49 5.04 8.09 2.67
C LEU A 49 4.05 8.45 1.56
N PHE A 50 2.90 9.05 1.91
CA PHE A 50 1.91 9.49 0.93
C PHE A 50 2.48 10.49 -0.08
N ALA A 51 3.29 11.46 0.37
CA ALA A 51 3.97 12.38 -0.53
C ALA A 51 4.87 11.66 -1.55
N ARG A 52 5.65 10.65 -1.12
CA ARG A 52 6.49 9.85 -2.02
C ARG A 52 5.68 8.99 -2.98
N LEU A 53 4.53 8.44 -2.54
CA LEU A 53 3.61 7.70 -3.40
C LEU A 53 3.01 8.58 -4.50
N ASP A 54 2.63 9.81 -4.14
CA ASP A 54 2.09 10.80 -5.06
C ASP A 54 3.16 11.25 -6.08
N GLU A 55 4.39 11.53 -5.62
CA GLU A 55 5.54 11.86 -6.48
C GLU A 55 5.88 10.74 -7.46
N ALA A 56 5.74 9.48 -7.04
CA ALA A 56 5.94 8.31 -7.88
C ALA A 56 4.78 8.04 -8.86
N GLY A 57 3.68 8.81 -8.76
CA GLY A 57 2.49 8.64 -9.59
C GLY A 57 1.75 7.31 -9.35
N LEU A 58 1.87 6.75 -8.14
CA LEU A 58 1.18 5.52 -7.78
C LEU A 58 -0.28 5.79 -7.44
N THR A 59 -1.17 4.96 -7.97
CA THR A 59 -2.59 5.01 -7.60
C THR A 59 -2.83 4.11 -6.39
N TYR A 60 -3.31 4.68 -5.29
CA TYR A 60 -3.68 3.95 -4.08
C TYR A 60 -5.02 4.46 -3.53
N THR A 61 -5.57 3.72 -2.58
CA THR A 61 -6.71 4.13 -1.78
C THR A 61 -6.35 3.84 -0.34
N ASP A 62 -6.31 4.88 0.49
CA ASP A 62 -6.14 4.71 1.94
C ASP A 62 -7.46 4.17 2.53
N ILE A 63 -7.37 2.97 3.12
CA ILE A 63 -8.47 2.27 3.78
C ILE A 63 -8.25 2.17 5.30
N THR A 64 -7.24 2.83 5.86
CA THR A 64 -6.90 2.75 7.28
C THR A 64 -8.06 3.14 8.20
N LYS A 65 -8.96 4.02 7.73
CA LYS A 65 -10.17 4.44 8.47
C LYS A 65 -11.47 3.82 7.95
N ASP A 66 -11.41 2.90 7.00
CA ASP A 66 -12.58 2.20 6.51
C ASP A 66 -12.80 0.95 7.37
N GLU A 67 -13.57 1.11 8.46
CA GLU A 67 -13.86 0.02 9.39
C GLU A 67 -14.57 -1.17 8.72
N THR A 68 -15.34 -0.91 7.67
CA THR A 68 -16.08 -1.97 6.97
C THR A 68 -15.12 -2.79 6.11
N LEU A 69 -14.26 -2.14 5.32
CA LEU A 69 -13.24 -2.82 4.53
C LEU A 69 -12.18 -3.50 5.40
N ALA A 70 -11.79 -2.89 6.51
CA ALA A 70 -10.85 -3.49 7.47
C ALA A 70 -11.36 -4.85 7.97
N GLN A 71 -12.67 -5.00 8.24
CA GLN A 71 -13.26 -6.27 8.69
C GLN A 71 -13.35 -7.35 7.61
N PHE A 72 -13.38 -6.99 6.33
CA PHE A 72 -13.39 -7.98 5.23
C PHE A 72 -12.00 -8.43 4.82
N VAL A 73 -10.99 -7.64 5.16
CA VAL A 73 -9.60 -7.96 4.88
C VAL A 73 -8.97 -8.62 6.11
N ILE A 74 -9.15 -8.12 7.35
CA ILE A 74 -8.59 -8.70 8.60
C ILE A 74 -9.28 -10.01 9.01
#